data_AF-A0A6A5VXG9-F1
#
_entry.id   AF-A0A6A5VXG9-F1
#
_cell.length_a   1.000
_cell.length_b   1.000
_cell.length_c   1.000
_cell.angle_alpha   90.00
_cell.angle_beta   90.00
_cell.angle_gamma   90.00
#
_symmetry.space_group_name_H-M   'P 1'
#
loop_
_entity.id
_entity.type
_entity.pdbx_description
1 polymer ?
#
loop_
_entity_poly.entity_id
_entity_poly.type
_entity_poly.pdbx_seq_one_letter_code
_entity_poly.pdbx_strand_id
1 'polypeptide(L)'
;MNRFRGENYVIVRPSLTRDKRLNTVHSLARFSWQKGKLASSRLANMSAISTECYASDLNEMNILVDPDSGEITVVVDWTGASILPFGFALYALESALGSMGSSGWIWFDNVDDLRDTFWKAFREQTGLSNLQTRLIKLAGKAGILIRYGTAYDSGLSGMIGVRDSNTEDFTYLDALLF
;
A
#
# COMPACT_ATOMS: atom_id res chain seq x y z
N MET A 1 14.48 21.10 -7.70
CA MET A 1 13.06 20.85 -7.34
C MET A 1 12.20 21.57 -8.37
N ASN A 2 11.70 20.86 -9.38
CA ASN A 2 10.71 21.42 -10.31
C ASN A 2 9.36 21.46 -9.60
N ARG A 3 8.67 22.61 -9.64
CA ARG A 3 7.30 22.74 -9.14
C ARG A 3 6.41 21.75 -9.89
N PHE A 4 5.74 20.88 -9.14
CA PHE A 4 4.68 20.02 -9.67
C PHE A 4 3.57 20.91 -10.24
N ARG A 5 3.14 20.66 -11.49
CA ARG A 5 1.94 21.29 -12.05
C ARG A 5 0.73 20.69 -11.35
N GLY A 6 0.23 21.35 -10.31
CA GLY A 6 -0.78 20.84 -9.37
C GLY A 6 -2.19 20.62 -9.94
N GLU A 7 -2.38 20.53 -11.26
CA GLU A 7 -3.69 20.44 -11.89
C GLU A 7 -3.97 19.08 -12.57
N ASN A 8 -2.98 18.18 -12.66
CA ASN A 8 -3.08 16.96 -13.48
C ASN A 8 -2.92 15.66 -12.68
N TYR A 9 -3.22 15.64 -11.39
CA TYR A 9 -3.11 14.42 -10.59
C TYR A 9 -4.37 14.19 -9.78
N VAL A 10 -4.82 12.95 -9.74
CA VAL A 10 -5.93 12.54 -8.88
C VAL A 10 -5.39 11.57 -7.83
N ILE A 11 -5.97 11.67 -6.64
CA ILE A 11 -5.79 10.67 -5.58
C ILE A 11 -6.33 9.32 -6.08
N VAL A 12 -5.69 8.21 -5.70
CA VAL A 12 -6.26 6.87 -5.95
C VAL A 12 -7.64 6.83 -5.30
N ARG A 13 -8.69 6.76 -6.13
CA ARG A 13 -10.09 6.82 -5.69
C ARG A 13 -10.94 5.77 -6.42
N PRO A 14 -12.09 5.39 -5.84
CA PRO A 14 -13.12 4.57 -6.50
C PRO A 14 -13.57 5.08 -7.87
N SER A 15 -13.43 6.38 -8.14
CA SER A 15 -13.84 7.03 -9.39
C SER A 15 -12.98 6.67 -10.60
N LEU A 16 -11.85 5.97 -10.43
CA LEU A 16 -11.06 5.49 -11.56
C LEU A 16 -11.81 4.41 -12.34
N THR A 17 -11.74 4.45 -13.67
CA THR A 17 -12.27 3.38 -14.53
C THR A 17 -11.50 2.08 -14.32
N ARG A 18 -12.11 0.94 -14.69
CA ARG A 18 -11.51 -0.39 -14.53
C ARG A 18 -10.06 -0.47 -15.06
N ASP A 19 -9.83 0.01 -16.28
CA ASP A 19 -8.51 -0.02 -16.92
C ASP A 19 -7.49 0.86 -16.19
N LYS A 20 -7.92 2.02 -15.68
CA LYS A 20 -7.05 2.91 -14.90
C LYS A 20 -6.66 2.28 -13.57
N ARG A 21 -7.58 1.57 -12.90
CA ARG A 21 -7.27 0.82 -11.66
C ARG A 21 -6.23 -0.26 -11.91
N LEU A 22 -6.32 -1.00 -13.02
CA LEU A 22 -5.31 -2.00 -13.39
C LEU A 22 -3.93 -1.36 -13.58
N ASN A 23 -3.86 -0.24 -14.29
CA ASN A 23 -2.61 0.50 -14.47
C ASN A 23 -2.05 1.05 -13.15
N THR A 24 -2.91 1.57 -12.27
CA THR A 24 -2.51 2.03 -10.93
C THR A 24 -1.87 0.91 -10.13
N VAL A 25 -2.50 -0.26 -10.09
CA VAL A 25 -2.01 -1.41 -9.34
C VAL A 25 -0.70 -1.95 -9.93
N HIS A 26 -0.61 -2.00 -11.26
CA HIS A 26 0.63 -2.36 -11.94
C HIS A 26 1.75 -1.33 -11.62
N SER A 27 1.43 -0.05 -11.60
CA SER A 27 2.38 1.02 -11.26
C SER A 27 2.81 0.97 -9.80
N LEU A 28 1.92 0.57 -8.89
CA LEU A 28 2.22 0.38 -7.47
C LEU A 28 3.25 -0.72 -7.27
N ALA A 29 3.07 -1.87 -7.93
CA ALA A 29 4.04 -2.96 -7.90
C ALA A 29 5.45 -2.49 -8.35
N ARG A 30 5.52 -1.63 -9.36
CA ARG A 30 6.79 -1.02 -9.83
C ARG A 30 7.40 -0.06 -8.81
N PHE A 31 6.58 0.84 -8.27
CA PHE A 31 7.04 1.89 -7.37
C PHE A 31 7.57 1.30 -6.06
N SER A 32 6.86 0.34 -5.46
CA SER A 32 7.26 -0.31 -4.21
C SER A 32 8.67 -0.92 -4.33
N TRP A 33 8.91 -1.69 -5.39
CA TRP A 33 10.23 -2.31 -5.59
C TRP A 33 11.37 -1.33 -5.86
N GLN A 34 11.14 -0.27 -6.65
CA GLN A 34 12.17 0.74 -6.92
C GLN A 34 12.66 1.40 -5.62
N LYS A 35 11.76 1.64 -4.67
CA LYS A 35 12.11 2.18 -3.35
C LYS A 35 12.84 1.16 -2.46
N GLY A 36 12.44 -0.11 -2.49
CA GLY A 36 13.16 -1.20 -1.82
C GLY A 36 14.62 -1.32 -2.25
N LYS A 37 14.91 -1.21 -3.56
CA LYS A 37 16.29 -1.21 -4.08
C LYS A 37 17.13 -0.05 -3.54
N LEU A 38 16.56 1.15 -3.48
CA LEU A 38 17.24 2.34 -2.93
C LEU A 38 17.55 2.19 -1.44
N ALA A 39 16.63 1.65 -0.65
CA ALA A 39 16.83 1.39 0.78
C ALA A 39 17.87 0.29 1.04
N SER A 40 17.80 -0.82 0.29
CA SER A 40 18.70 -1.97 0.43
C SER A 40 20.15 -1.65 0.04
N SER A 41 20.37 -0.78 -0.95
CA SER A 41 21.74 -0.35 -1.34
C SER A 41 22.52 0.36 -0.22
N ARG A 42 21.83 0.91 0.78
CA ARG A 42 22.44 1.54 1.96
C ARG A 42 22.67 0.58 3.13
N LEU A 43 22.09 -0.62 3.09
CA LEU A 43 22.08 -1.60 4.18
C LEU A 43 22.37 -2.98 3.59
N ALA A 44 23.65 -3.24 3.29
CA ALA A 44 24.10 -4.55 2.86
C ALA A 44 23.98 -5.55 4.03
N ASN A 45 23.31 -6.68 3.79
CA ASN A 45 23.13 -7.88 4.66
C ASN A 45 21.94 -7.93 5.62
N MET A 46 20.70 -8.06 5.11
CA MET A 46 19.64 -8.76 5.86
C MET A 46 18.71 -9.55 4.91
N SER A 47 18.79 -10.89 4.96
CA SER A 47 17.66 -11.76 4.66
C SER A 47 16.75 -11.80 5.90
N ALA A 48 15.42 -11.72 5.83
CA ALA A 48 14.53 -12.19 4.78
C ALA A 48 13.37 -11.18 4.55
N ILE A 49 13.04 -10.92 3.29
CA ILE A 49 11.93 -10.07 2.82
C ILE A 49 12.20 -8.58 3.05
N SER A 50 13.00 -8.02 2.13
CA SER A 50 13.47 -6.63 2.04
C SER A 50 12.67 -5.65 2.89
N THR A 51 13.33 -5.11 3.90
CA THR A 51 12.80 -3.97 4.62
C THR A 51 12.82 -2.75 3.70
N GLU A 52 11.70 -2.03 3.62
CA GLU A 52 11.60 -0.81 2.83
C GLU A 52 11.25 0.37 3.74
N CYS A 53 11.64 1.57 3.29
CA CYS A 53 11.19 2.79 3.93
C CYS A 53 9.75 3.07 3.50
N TYR A 54 8.81 2.97 4.43
CA TYR A 54 7.41 3.31 4.19
C TYR A 54 7.02 4.54 4.97
N ALA A 55 6.23 5.41 4.35
CA ALA A 55 5.46 6.40 5.09
C ALA A 55 4.58 5.68 6.12
N SER A 56 4.57 6.17 7.35
CA SER A 56 3.75 5.56 8.40
C SER A 56 2.26 5.67 8.12
N ASP A 57 1.88 6.55 7.18
CA ASP A 57 0.53 6.72 6.69
C ASP A 57 0.39 6.52 5.16
N LEU A 58 0.92 5.43 4.61
CA LEU A 58 0.71 5.13 3.20
C LEU A 58 -0.73 4.64 2.96
N ASN A 59 -1.62 5.54 2.56
CA ASN A 59 -2.98 5.21 2.16
C ASN A 59 -3.28 5.78 0.76
N GLU A 60 -4.46 5.47 0.22
CA GLU A 60 -4.89 5.90 -1.10
C GLU A 60 -4.84 7.43 -1.28
N MET A 61 -5.06 8.22 -0.22
CA MET A 61 -4.95 9.69 -0.23
C MET A 61 -3.53 10.21 -0.46
N ASN A 62 -2.53 9.39 -0.16
CA ASN A 62 -1.12 9.72 -0.31
C ASN A 62 -0.50 9.18 -1.62
N ILE A 63 -1.31 8.56 -2.48
CA ILE A 63 -0.90 8.08 -3.80
C ILE A 63 -1.57 8.93 -4.88
N LEU A 64 -0.76 9.66 -5.64
CA LEU A 64 -1.22 10.44 -6.78
C LEU A 64 -1.00 9.67 -8.07
N VAL A 65 -2.03 9.64 -8.91
CA VAL A 65 -2.00 9.03 -10.23
C VAL A 65 -2.26 10.05 -11.33
N ASP A 66 -1.69 9.78 -12.49
CA ASP A 66 -2.03 10.46 -13.73
C ASP A 66 -3.47 10.08 -14.13
N PRO A 67 -4.37 11.06 -14.33
CA PRO A 67 -5.79 10.80 -14.56
C PRO A 67 -6.07 10.14 -15.90
N ASP A 68 -5.19 10.29 -16.89
CA ASP A 68 -5.39 9.75 -18.24
C ASP A 68 -4.96 8.28 -18.32
N SER A 69 -3.78 7.97 -17.77
CA SER A 69 -3.16 6.65 -17.81
C SER A 69 -3.44 5.78 -16.59
N GLY A 70 -3.70 6.38 -15.42
CA GLY A 70 -3.78 5.69 -14.13
C GLY A 70 -2.42 5.34 -13.52
N GLU A 71 -1.30 5.74 -14.11
CA GLU A 71 0.04 5.47 -13.55
C GLU A 71 0.30 6.28 -12.28
N ILE A 72 0.99 5.68 -11.29
CA ILE A 72 1.41 6.39 -10.09
C ILE A 72 2.53 7.34 -10.45
N THR A 73 2.30 8.62 -10.15
CA THR A 73 3.26 9.69 -10.46
C THR A 73 4.05 10.07 -9.22
N VAL A 74 3.41 10.09 -8.05
CA VAL A 74 4.08 10.41 -6.78
C VAL A 74 3.37 9.80 -5.58
N VAL A 75 4.15 9.40 -4.59
CA VAL A 75 3.69 9.12 -3.23
C VAL A 75 4.12 10.28 -2.35
N VAL A 76 3.18 10.88 -1.62
CA VAL A 76 3.38 12.06 -0.77
C VAL A 76 3.29 11.69 0.71
N ASP A 77 3.47 12.68 1.59
CA ASP A 77 3.43 12.55 3.05
C ASP A 77 4.32 11.44 3.64
N TRP A 78 5.63 11.67 3.56
CA TRP A 78 6.64 10.76 4.11
C TRP A 78 6.93 10.99 5.60
N THR A 79 6.06 11.71 6.30
CA THR A 79 6.24 12.00 7.72
C THR A 79 6.17 10.69 8.51
N GLY A 80 7.09 10.48 9.45
CA GLY A 80 7.12 9.26 10.27
C GLY A 80 7.61 7.99 9.55
N ALA A 81 8.21 8.13 8.36
CA ALA A 81 8.64 6.98 7.59
C ALA A 81 9.70 6.13 8.32
N SER A 82 9.54 4.80 8.28
CA SER A 82 10.48 3.86 8.90
C SER A 82 10.79 2.66 8.01
N ILE A 83 11.86 1.95 8.34
CA ILE A 83 12.30 0.74 7.65
C ILE A 83 11.57 -0.46 8.25
N LEU A 84 10.62 -1.03 7.50
CA LEU A 84 9.77 -2.15 7.92
C LEU A 84 9.75 -3.26 6.86
N PRO A 85 9.44 -4.52 7.20
CA PRO A 85 9.28 -5.58 6.20
C PRO A 85 8.29 -5.17 5.11
N PHE A 86 8.61 -5.43 3.83
CA PHE A 86 7.80 -4.99 2.68
C PHE A 86 6.29 -5.12 2.88
N GLY A 87 5.88 -6.29 3.39
CA GLY A 87 4.47 -6.62 3.56
C GLY A 87 3.71 -5.61 4.42
N PHE A 88 4.36 -4.93 5.36
CA PHE A 88 3.68 -4.08 6.35
C PHE A 88 2.92 -2.92 5.72
N ALA A 89 3.28 -2.49 4.50
CA ALA A 89 2.57 -1.43 3.78
C ALA A 89 1.48 -1.96 2.82
N LEU A 90 1.24 -3.28 2.76
CA LEU A 90 0.21 -3.84 1.88
C LEU A 90 -1.22 -3.47 2.30
N TYR A 91 -1.43 -2.94 3.51
CA TYR A 91 -2.71 -2.32 3.84
C TYR A 91 -3.07 -1.20 2.85
N ALA A 92 -2.08 -0.46 2.33
CA ALA A 92 -2.28 0.58 1.33
C ALA A 92 -2.82 0.02 0.00
N LEU A 93 -2.31 -1.16 -0.40
CA LEU A 93 -2.81 -1.88 -1.57
C LEU A 93 -4.26 -2.29 -1.33
N GLU A 94 -4.55 -2.96 -0.21
CA GLU A 94 -5.90 -3.45 0.07
C GLU A 94 -6.91 -2.30 0.18
N SER A 95 -6.56 -1.18 0.83
CA SER A 95 -7.41 0.01 0.90
C SER A 95 -7.66 0.64 -0.47
N ALA A 96 -6.71 0.56 -1.40
CA ALA A 96 -6.87 1.06 -2.76
C ALA A 96 -7.79 0.19 -3.66
N LEU A 97 -8.19 -1.00 -3.19
CA LEU A 97 -9.02 -1.96 -3.95
C LEU A 97 -10.52 -1.90 -3.60
N GLY A 98 -10.91 -0.96 -2.74
CA GLY A 98 -12.28 -0.76 -2.35
C GLY A 98 -12.51 0.64 -1.81
N SER A 99 -13.61 0.80 -1.07
CA SER A 99 -13.90 2.02 -0.33
C SER A 99 -14.89 1.76 0.79
N MET A 100 -14.81 2.58 1.83
CA MET A 100 -15.80 2.59 2.89
C MET A 100 -17.10 3.26 2.40
N GLY A 101 -18.20 2.50 2.42
CA GLY A 101 -19.56 2.98 2.17
C GLY A 101 -20.37 3.10 3.46
N SER A 102 -21.62 3.54 3.34
CA SER A 102 -22.53 3.68 4.50
C SER A 102 -22.89 2.35 5.18
N SER A 103 -22.63 1.22 4.52
CA SER A 103 -22.90 -0.14 5.02
C SER A 103 -21.61 -0.93 5.30
N GLY A 104 -20.46 -0.24 5.39
CA GLY A 104 -19.16 -0.87 5.56
C GLY A 104 -18.35 -0.92 4.27
N TRP A 105 -17.30 -1.74 4.28
CA TRP A 105 -16.36 -1.85 3.17
C TRP A 105 -16.99 -2.45 1.90
N ILE A 106 -16.74 -1.82 0.76
CA ILE A 106 -17.21 -2.27 -0.55
C ILE A 106 -15.98 -2.46 -1.44
N TRP A 107 -15.73 -3.72 -1.80
CA TRP A 107 -14.71 -4.07 -2.79
C TRP A 107 -15.12 -3.67 -4.21
N PHE A 108 -14.15 -3.39 -5.07
CA PHE A 108 -14.42 -3.33 -6.49
C PHE A 108 -14.84 -4.70 -7.04
N ASP A 109 -15.71 -4.67 -8.04
CA ASP A 109 -16.22 -5.85 -8.74
C ASP A 109 -15.12 -6.74 -9.34
N ASN A 110 -13.96 -6.15 -9.64
CA ASN A 110 -12.79 -6.83 -10.19
C ASN A 110 -11.60 -6.93 -9.21
N VAL A 111 -11.85 -6.93 -7.90
CA VAL A 111 -10.78 -6.94 -6.87
C VAL A 111 -9.77 -8.08 -7.04
N ASP A 112 -10.22 -9.28 -7.40
CA ASP A 112 -9.33 -10.43 -7.57
C ASP A 112 -8.40 -10.26 -8.79
N ASP A 113 -8.93 -9.75 -9.91
CA ASP A 113 -8.11 -9.40 -11.09
C ASP A 113 -7.04 -8.37 -10.73
N LEU A 114 -7.38 -7.38 -9.90
CA LEU A 114 -6.46 -6.34 -9.46
C LEU A 114 -5.37 -6.93 -8.56
N ARG A 115 -5.73 -7.75 -7.56
CA ARG A 115 -4.75 -8.44 -6.70
C ARG A 115 -3.82 -9.32 -7.52
N ASP A 116 -4.35 -10.10 -8.46
CA ASP A 116 -3.55 -10.97 -9.30
C ASP A 116 -2.62 -10.18 -10.22
N THR A 117 -3.09 -9.06 -10.76
CA THR A 117 -2.27 -8.13 -11.56
C THR A 117 -1.13 -7.56 -10.74
N PHE A 118 -1.39 -7.11 -9.51
CA PHE A 118 -0.34 -6.65 -8.58
C PHE A 118 0.71 -7.73 -8.38
N TRP A 119 0.28 -8.91 -7.95
CA TRP A 119 1.19 -9.98 -7.54
C TRP A 119 1.96 -10.57 -8.72
N LYS A 120 1.36 -10.62 -9.91
CA LYS A 120 2.04 -11.00 -11.14
C LYS A 120 3.14 -10.00 -11.49
N ALA A 121 2.79 -8.72 -11.61
CA ALA A 121 3.76 -7.67 -11.93
C ALA A 121 4.88 -7.58 -10.89
N PHE A 122 4.55 -7.73 -9.61
CA PHE A 122 5.52 -7.68 -8.52
C PHE A 122 6.50 -8.87 -8.58
N ARG A 123 6.01 -10.10 -8.78
CA ARG A 123 6.89 -11.28 -8.93
C ARG A 123 7.77 -11.20 -10.16
N GLU A 124 7.23 -10.75 -11.29
CA GLU A 124 7.98 -10.59 -12.55
C GLU A 124 9.16 -9.62 -12.40
N GLN A 125 9.00 -8.56 -11.60
CA GLN A 125 10.04 -7.54 -11.41
C GLN A 125 11.08 -7.88 -10.33
N THR A 126 10.69 -8.71 -9.37
CA THR A 126 11.50 -9.03 -8.18
C THR A 126 12.18 -10.39 -8.28
N GLY A 127 11.63 -11.32 -9.07
CA GLY A 127 12.07 -12.71 -9.12
C GLY A 127 11.76 -13.50 -7.84
N LEU A 128 10.82 -13.02 -7.01
CA LEU A 128 10.50 -13.67 -5.74
C LEU A 128 9.96 -15.09 -5.92
N SER A 129 10.46 -16.00 -5.08
CA SER A 129 9.91 -17.35 -4.96
C SER A 129 8.50 -17.34 -4.37
N ASN A 130 7.79 -18.47 -4.53
CA ASN A 130 6.47 -18.67 -3.91
C ASN A 130 6.53 -18.57 -2.37
N LEU A 131 7.61 -19.07 -1.75
CA LEU A 131 7.80 -18.98 -0.30
C LEU A 131 7.96 -17.52 0.14
N GLN A 132 8.82 -16.74 -0.51
CA GLN A 132 9.00 -15.33 -0.18
C GLN A 132 7.71 -14.55 -0.40
N THR A 133 6.97 -14.83 -1.49
CA THR A 133 5.65 -14.22 -1.75
C THR A 133 4.67 -14.52 -0.61
N ARG A 134 4.61 -15.77 -0.11
CA ARG A 134 3.77 -16.12 1.04
C ARG A 134 4.18 -15.37 2.31
N LEU A 135 5.46 -15.25 2.59
CA LEU A 135 5.94 -14.54 3.77
C LEU A 135 5.65 -13.04 3.69
N ILE A 136 5.75 -12.43 2.50
CA ILE A 136 5.34 -11.03 2.28
C ILE A 136 3.85 -10.87 2.55
N LYS A 137 3.00 -11.78 2.04
CA LYS A 137 1.56 -11.75 2.31
C LYS A 137 1.24 -11.87 3.80
N LEU A 138 1.98 -12.72 4.53
CA LEU A 138 1.86 -12.85 5.98
C LEU A 138 2.24 -11.55 6.70
N ALA A 139 3.35 -10.93 6.28
CA ALA A 139 3.74 -9.60 6.77
C ALA A 139 2.69 -8.52 6.43
N GLY A 140 1.97 -8.66 5.32
CA GLY A 140 0.79 -7.86 4.98
C GLY A 140 -0.32 -7.93 6.00
N LYS A 141 -0.68 -9.14 6.43
CA LYS A 141 -1.69 -9.32 7.50
C LYS A 141 -1.23 -8.71 8.82
N ALA A 142 0.05 -8.83 9.16
CA ALA A 142 0.62 -8.19 10.35
C ALA A 142 0.54 -6.65 10.25
N GLY A 143 0.83 -6.08 9.07
CA GLY A 143 0.70 -4.64 8.83
C GLY A 143 -0.74 -4.14 9.01
N ILE A 144 -1.73 -4.85 8.46
CA ILE A 144 -3.16 -4.53 8.62
C ILE A 144 -3.57 -4.57 10.11
N LEU A 145 -3.17 -5.61 10.83
CA LEU A 145 -3.41 -5.74 12.27
C LEU A 145 -2.83 -4.57 13.07
N ILE A 146 -1.59 -4.17 12.76
CA ILE A 146 -0.95 -3.06 13.46
C ILE A 146 -1.67 -1.74 13.13
N ARG A 147 -1.98 -1.51 11.85
CA ARG A 147 -2.57 -0.26 11.35
C ARG A 147 -3.96 -0.02 11.91
N TYR A 148 -4.82 -1.04 11.91
CA TYR A 148 -6.24 -0.90 12.26
C TYR A 148 -6.63 -1.55 13.59
N GLY A 149 -5.72 -2.29 14.22
CA GLY A 149 -5.96 -3.01 15.48
C GLY A 149 -5.19 -2.50 16.69
N THR A 150 -4.36 -1.46 16.55
CA THR A 150 -3.62 -0.86 17.67
C THR A 150 -3.95 0.62 17.83
N ALA A 151 -3.74 1.17 19.03
CA ALA A 151 -3.87 2.61 19.28
C ALA A 151 -2.75 3.39 18.57
N TYR A 152 -3.04 4.64 18.20
CA TYR A 152 -2.12 5.57 17.54
C TYR A 152 -0.76 5.71 18.24
N ASP A 153 -0.74 5.60 19.56
CA ASP A 153 0.43 5.77 20.43
C ASP A 153 0.97 4.44 21.01
N SER A 154 0.68 3.30 20.36
CA SER A 154 1.10 1.95 20.79
C SER A 154 2.62 1.72 20.88
N GLY A 155 3.45 2.74 20.59
CA GLY A 155 4.91 2.68 20.68
C GLY A 155 5.58 1.96 19.50
N LEU A 156 4.81 1.56 18.48
CA LEU A 156 5.32 0.92 17.27
C LEU A 156 5.89 1.96 16.30
N SER A 157 7.22 1.98 16.15
CA SER A 157 7.90 2.98 15.33
C SER A 157 7.59 2.83 13.83
N GLY A 158 7.03 3.89 13.25
CA GLY A 158 6.73 4.06 11.83
C GLY A 158 5.60 3.20 11.27
N MET A 159 4.75 2.65 12.14
CA MET A 159 3.36 2.39 11.80
C MET A 159 2.48 3.20 12.73
N ILE A 160 1.48 3.86 12.16
CA ILE A 160 0.48 4.58 12.91
C ILE A 160 -0.69 3.63 13.17
N GLY A 161 -1.14 3.53 14.42
CA GLY A 161 -2.41 2.90 14.77
C GLY A 161 -3.59 3.89 14.69
N VAL A 162 -4.74 3.47 15.21
CA VAL A 162 -6.00 4.19 15.20
C VAL A 162 -6.00 5.36 16.19
N ARG A 163 -6.33 6.58 15.73
CA ARG A 163 -6.40 7.78 16.59
C ARG A 163 -7.61 7.80 17.51
N ASP A 164 -8.74 7.30 17.03
CA ASP A 164 -10.00 7.28 17.77
C ASP A 164 -10.62 5.90 17.58
N SER A 165 -10.56 5.05 18.62
CA SER A 165 -10.99 3.64 18.54
C SER A 165 -12.51 3.46 18.42
N ASN A 166 -13.22 4.49 17.99
CA ASN A 166 -14.61 4.40 17.60
C ASN A 166 -14.76 3.36 16.48
N THR A 167 -15.96 2.77 16.39
CA THR A 167 -16.25 1.52 15.69
C THR A 167 -15.84 1.45 14.21
N GLU A 168 -15.61 2.59 13.55
CA GLU A 168 -15.26 2.65 12.12
C GLU A 168 -13.89 2.02 11.81
N ASP A 169 -12.88 2.15 12.66
CA ASP A 169 -11.56 1.57 12.35
C ASP A 169 -11.52 0.04 12.46
N PHE A 170 -12.36 -0.53 13.33
CA PHE A 170 -12.57 -1.98 13.34
C PHE A 170 -13.26 -2.47 12.06
N THR A 171 -14.04 -1.63 11.37
CA THR A 171 -14.62 -2.04 10.08
C THR A 171 -13.57 -2.18 8.98
N TYR A 172 -12.49 -1.40 9.00
CA TYR A 172 -11.33 -1.63 8.14
C TYR A 172 -10.60 -2.92 8.53
N LEU A 173 -10.42 -3.16 9.83
CA LEU A 173 -9.78 -4.40 10.29
C LEU A 173 -10.58 -5.64 9.87
N ASP A 174 -11.90 -5.63 10.07
CA ASP A 174 -12.82 -6.71 9.69
C ASP A 174 -12.82 -6.95 8.18
N ALA A 175 -12.75 -5.88 7.39
CA ALA A 175 -12.77 -5.97 5.94
C ALA A 175 -11.45 -6.47 5.34
N LEU A 176 -10.31 -6.02 5.84
CA LEU A 176 -9.02 -6.22 5.16
C LEU A 176 -8.24 -7.45 5.67
N LEU A 177 -8.53 -7.94 6.87
CA LEU A 177 -7.77 -9.05 7.46
C LEU A 177 -8.20 -10.44 6.95
N PHE A 178 -9.44 -10.56 6.45
CA PHE A 178 -10.10 -11.82 6.12
C PHE A 178 -10.44 -11.97 4.64
#